data_AF-A0A388PUG2-F1
#
_entry.id   AF-A0A388PUG2-F1
#
_cell.length_a   1.000
_cell.length_b   1.000
_cell.length_c   1.000
_cell.angle_alpha   90.00
_cell.angle_beta   90.00
_cell.angle_gamma   90.00
#
_symmetry.space_group_name_H-M   'P 1'
#
loop_
_entity.id
_entity.type
_entity.pdbx_description
1 polymer ?
#
loop_
_entity_poly.entity_id
_entity_poly.type
_entity_poly.pdbx_seq_one_letter_code
_entity_poly.pdbx_strand_id
1 'polypeptide(L)'
;MQGGTYDHRRSSIDLNSGINETLAVRINAMIEDSGSFRQGVESEKKAINPTFTFKPSDKTKIVVGMEYFNDKRTNDRGIPSVSNGLQSRPFSTSRSTFLETHHKVQMKP
;
A
#
# COMPACT_ATOMS: atom_id res chain seq x y z
N MET A 1 15.07 -4.08 -4.12
CA MET A 1 14.00 -4.13 -5.13
C MET A 1 13.52 -5.56 -5.23
N GLN A 2 12.24 -5.78 -5.47
CA GLN A 2 11.63 -7.11 -5.60
C GLN A 2 10.61 -7.13 -6.76
N GLY A 3 10.43 -8.31 -7.35
CA GLY A 3 9.41 -8.58 -8.36
C GLY A 3 8.70 -9.92 -8.10
N GLY A 4 7.50 -10.09 -8.65
CA GLY A 4 6.70 -11.30 -8.47
C GLY A 4 5.62 -11.47 -9.54
N THR A 5 4.75 -12.47 -9.35
CA THR A 5 3.63 -12.78 -10.25
C THR A 5 2.63 -11.62 -10.33
N TYR A 6 1.86 -11.55 -11.42
CA TYR A 6 0.83 -10.53 -11.66
C TYR A 6 1.43 -9.12 -11.66
N ASP A 7 2.56 -8.96 -12.34
CA ASP A 7 3.29 -7.69 -12.47
C ASP A 7 3.65 -7.02 -11.12
N HIS A 8 3.78 -7.80 -10.05
CA HIS A 8 4.21 -7.29 -8.76
C HIS A 8 5.62 -6.70 -8.84
N ARG A 9 5.78 -5.43 -8.46
CA ARG A 9 7.04 -4.69 -8.43
C ARG A 9 7.06 -3.83 -7.18
N ARG A 10 8.13 -3.94 -6.38
CA ARG A 10 8.31 -3.11 -5.19
C ARG A 10 9.75 -2.65 -5.05
N SER A 11 9.89 -1.39 -4.65
CA SER A 11 11.16 -0.76 -4.35
C SER A 11 11.07 -0.03 -3.02
N SER A 12 12.13 -0.11 -2.23
CA SER A 12 12.23 0.59 -0.96
C SER A 12 13.64 1.11 -0.76
N ILE A 13 13.73 2.20 -0.02
CA ILE A 13 14.98 2.80 0.41
C ILE A 13 14.91 3.06 1.92
N ASP A 14 16.02 2.87 2.60
CA ASP A 14 16.22 3.24 4.01
C ASP A 14 17.56 3.97 4.09
N LEU A 15 17.51 5.23 4.50
CA LEU A 15 18.67 6.09 4.67
C LEU A 15 18.73 6.48 6.14
N ASN A 16 19.89 6.29 6.77
CA ASN A 16 20.13 6.67 8.15
C ASN A 16 21.49 7.35 8.25
N SER A 17 21.52 8.55 8.81
CA SER A 17 22.73 9.36 8.93
C SER A 17 22.77 10.15 10.22
N GLY A 18 23.89 10.05 10.94
CA GLY A 18 24.25 11.01 11.99
C GLY A 18 24.83 12.26 11.34
N ILE A 19 24.07 13.35 11.34
CA ILE A 19 24.50 14.63 10.77
C ILE A 19 25.62 15.24 11.63
N ASN A 20 25.53 15.09 12.95
CA ASN A 20 26.57 15.41 13.91
C ASN A 20 26.34 14.64 15.23
N GLU A 21 27.11 14.93 16.27
CA GLU A 21 27.03 14.26 17.59
C GLU A 21 25.65 14.37 18.25
N THR A 22 24.88 15.41 17.90
CA THR A 22 23.59 15.72 18.51
C THR A 22 22.40 15.51 17.57
N LEU A 23 22.59 15.38 16.26
CA LEU A 23 21.51 15.29 15.28
C LEU A 23 21.68 14.07 14.37
N ALA A 24 20.62 13.27 14.27
CA ALA A 24 20.53 12.16 13.33
C ALA A 24 19.19 12.20 12.56
N VAL A 25 19.22 11.71 11.33
CA VAL A 25 18.05 11.63 10.45
C VAL A 25 17.94 10.22 9.89
N ARG A 26 16.71 9.71 9.85
CA ARG A 26 16.36 8.48 9.15
C ARG A 26 15.21 8.75 8.18
N ILE A 27 15.27 8.18 6.99
CA ILE A 27 14.21 8.24 5.99
C ILE A 27 13.96 6.83 5.48
N ASN A 28 12.73 6.34 5.67
CA ASN A 28 12.25 5.13 5.01
C ASN A 28 11.28 5.54 3.92
N ALA A 29 11.40 4.97 2.73
CA ALA A 29 10.42 5.16 1.66
C ALA A 29 10.18 3.88 0.87
N MET A 30 8.98 3.74 0.33
CA MET A 30 8.61 2.60 -0.52
C MET A 30 7.63 3.00 -1.60
N ILE A 31 7.75 2.31 -2.74
CA ILE A 31 6.77 2.29 -3.82
C ILE A 31 6.49 0.84 -4.19
N GLU A 32 5.22 0.52 -4.42
CA GLU A 32 4.75 -0.81 -4.82
C GLU A 32 3.66 -0.65 -5.86
N ASP A 33 3.77 -1.46 -6.90
CA ASP A 33 2.77 -1.65 -7.95
C ASP A 33 2.52 -3.15 -8.07
N SER A 34 1.27 -3.58 -8.04
CA SER A 34 0.92 -4.99 -8.04
C SER A 34 -0.43 -5.23 -8.70
N GLY A 35 -0.45 -6.12 -9.69
CA GLY A 35 -1.66 -6.71 -10.22
C GLY A 35 -2.18 -7.88 -9.37
N SER A 36 -3.18 -8.57 -9.89
CA SER A 36 -3.86 -9.69 -9.26
C SER A 36 -4.17 -10.80 -10.27
N PHE A 37 -4.51 -11.97 -9.76
CA PHE A 37 -5.11 -13.04 -10.56
C PHE A 37 -6.52 -12.67 -11.07
N ARG A 38 -7.17 -11.67 -10.44
CA ARG A 38 -8.44 -11.12 -10.89
C ARG A 38 -8.21 -10.06 -11.94
N GLN A 39 -8.98 -10.13 -13.02
CA GLN A 39 -8.84 -9.23 -14.15
C GLN A 39 -9.24 -7.81 -13.74
N GLY A 40 -8.33 -6.84 -13.89
CA GLY A 40 -8.58 -5.43 -13.53
C GLY A 40 -8.43 -5.09 -12.04
N VAL A 41 -7.98 -6.04 -11.21
CA VAL A 41 -7.63 -5.76 -9.80
C VAL A 41 -6.15 -5.42 -9.70
N GLU A 42 -5.88 -4.19 -9.30
CA GLU A 42 -4.54 -3.64 -9.17
C GLU A 42 -4.40 -2.89 -7.83
N SER A 43 -3.16 -2.70 -7.38
CA SER A 43 -2.83 -1.93 -6.19
C SER A 43 -1.53 -1.15 -6.38
N GLU A 44 -1.56 0.11 -5.98
CA GLU A 44 -0.43 1.03 -5.94
C GLU A 44 -0.26 1.57 -4.51
N LYS A 45 0.90 1.36 -3.90
CA LYS A 45 1.23 1.88 -2.56
C LYS A 45 2.47 2.75 -2.59
N LYS A 46 2.39 3.88 -1.91
CA LYS A 46 3.51 4.82 -1.73
C LYS A 46 3.60 5.18 -0.26
N ALA A 47 4.80 5.14 0.30
CA ALA A 47 5.04 5.54 1.68
C ALA A 47 6.35 6.30 1.82
N ILE A 48 6.38 7.26 2.73
CA ILE A 48 7.59 7.86 3.25
C ILE A 48 7.43 8.14 4.76
N ASN A 49 8.46 7.82 5.53
CA ASN A 49 8.52 7.98 6.97
C ASN A 49 9.89 8.59 7.35
N PRO A 50 9.99 9.94 7.38
CA PRO A 50 11.17 10.62 7.90
C PRO A 50 11.10 10.72 9.43
N THR A 51 12.26 10.55 10.07
CA THR A 51 12.44 10.68 11.51
C THR A 51 13.70 11.49 11.80
N PHE A 52 13.58 12.45 12.70
CA PHE A 52 14.65 13.31 13.19
C PHE A 52 14.89 13.00 14.66
N THR A 53 16.14 12.76 15.04
CA THR A 53 16.56 12.56 16.42
C THR A 53 17.52 13.68 16.80
N PHE A 54 17.15 14.44 17.82
CA PHE A 54 17.98 15.49 18.40
C PHE A 54 18.32 15.15 19.86
N LYS A 55 19.62 15.15 20.17
CA LYS A 55 20.19 14.81 21.47
C LYS A 55 21.08 15.96 21.94
N PRO A 56 20.50 17.04 22.52
CA PRO A 56 21.28 18.18 22.99
C PRO A 56 22.16 17.87 24.21
N SER A 57 21.88 16.78 24.94
CA SER A 57 22.72 16.26 26.03
C SER A 57 22.48 14.76 26.23
N ASP A 58 23.30 14.09 27.04
CA ASP A 58 23.10 12.69 27.39
C ASP A 58 21.80 12.42 28.16
N LYS A 59 21.24 13.46 28.79
CA LYS A 59 20.01 13.37 29.59
C LYS A 59 18.75 13.73 28.81
N THR A 60 18.88 14.15 27.55
CA THR A 60 17.75 14.64 26.75
C THR A 60 17.82 14.14 25.33
N LYS A 61 16.76 13.45 24.89
CA LYS A 61 16.58 12.99 23.52
C LYS A 61 15.18 13.35 23.05
N ILE A 62 15.12 14.07 21.94
CA ILE A 62 13.89 14.46 21.26
C ILE A 62 13.85 13.69 19.94
N VAL A 63 12.72 13.06 19.65
CA VAL A 63 12.49 12.35 18.39
C VAL A 63 11.22 12.89 17.77
N VAL A 64 11.31 13.31 16.52
CA VAL A 64 10.19 13.80 15.72
C VAL A 64 10.06 12.92 14.50
N GLY A 65 8.88 12.34 14.31
CA GLY A 65 8.56 11.50 13.15
C GLY A 65 7.39 12.06 12.38
N MET A 66 7.39 11.83 11.08
CA MET A 66 6.25 12.04 10.20
C MET A 66 6.03 10.76 9.38
N GLU A 67 4.77 10.53 8.98
CA GLU A 67 4.43 9.47 8.05
C GLU A 67 3.47 9.99 7.00
N TYR A 68 3.75 9.64 5.75
CA TYR A 68 2.80 9.74 4.65
C TYR A 68 2.66 8.37 4.00
N PHE A 69 1.43 7.89 3.92
CA PHE A 69 1.08 6.61 3.31
C PHE A 69 -0.13 6.79 2.40
N ASN A 70 0.00 6.37 1.15
CA ASN A 70 -1.08 6.38 0.17
C ASN A 70 -1.24 4.99 -0.44
N ASP A 71 -2.46 4.46 -0.35
CA ASP A 71 -2.85 3.15 -0.90
C ASP A 71 -4.03 3.36 -1.85
N LYS A 72 -3.79 3.05 -3.13
CA LYS A 72 -4.83 3.00 -4.16
C LYS A 72 -4.98 1.56 -4.58
N ARG A 73 -6.20 1.05 -4.61
CA ARG A 73 -6.48 -0.33 -5.04
C ARG A 73 -7.86 -0.45 -5.64
N THR A 74 -8.03 -1.41 -6.53
CA THR A 74 -9.35 -1.82 -7.02
C THR A 74 -10.15 -2.43 -5.86
N ASN A 75 -11.37 -1.95 -5.64
CA ASN A 75 -12.27 -2.53 -4.65
C ASN A 75 -12.91 -3.81 -5.20
N ASP A 76 -12.42 -4.95 -4.73
CA ASP A 76 -12.93 -6.27 -5.09
C ASP A 76 -13.98 -6.76 -4.09
N ARG A 77 -15.25 -6.87 -4.52
CA ARG A 77 -16.35 -7.40 -3.68
C ARG A 77 -16.53 -8.92 -3.81
N GLY A 78 -15.68 -9.60 -4.57
CA GLY A 78 -15.75 -11.03 -4.83
C GLY A 78 -16.87 -11.40 -5.80
N ILE A 79 -17.29 -12.67 -5.74
CA ILE A 79 -18.35 -13.23 -6.58
C ILE A 79 -19.60 -13.41 -5.70
N PRO A 80 -20.76 -12.84 -6.08
CA PRO A 80 -22.00 -13.04 -5.35
C PRO A 80 -22.39 -14.52 -5.24
N SER A 81 -22.99 -14.90 -4.12
CA SER A 81 -23.57 -16.23 -3.96
C SER A 81 -24.97 -16.30 -4.54
N VAL A 82 -25.31 -17.43 -5.18
CA VAL A 82 -26.69 -17.80 -5.51
C VAL A 82 -27.20 -18.82 -4.50
N SER A 83 -28.44 -18.62 -4.07
CA SER A 83 -29.16 -19.51 -3.15
C SER A 83 -30.42 -20.04 -3.83
N ASN A 84 -30.66 -21.35 -3.71
CA ASN A 84 -31.90 -22.00 -4.15
C ASN A 84 -32.78 -22.44 -2.96
N GLY A 85 -32.60 -21.83 -1.79
CA GLY A 85 -33.38 -22.11 -0.58
C GLY A 85 -32.81 -23.20 0.33
N LEU A 86 -31.99 -24.13 -0.19
CA LEU A 86 -31.36 -25.20 0.60
C LEU A 86 -29.82 -25.12 0.63
N GLN A 87 -29.20 -24.49 -0.37
CA GLN A 87 -27.75 -24.32 -0.40
C GLN A 87 -27.33 -23.03 -1.11
N SER A 88 -26.35 -22.34 -0.54
CA SER A 88 -25.71 -21.18 -1.17
C SER A 88 -24.39 -21.59 -1.79
N ARG A 89 -24.14 -21.22 -3.05
CA ARG A 89 -22.87 -21.45 -3.75
C ARG A 89 -22.47 -20.17 -4.50
N PRO A 90 -21.18 -19.90 -4.74
CA PRO A 90 -20.76 -18.80 -5.60
C PRO A 90 -21.43 -18.90 -6.97
N PHE A 91 -21.81 -17.76 -7.55
CA PHE A 91 -22.29 -17.73 -8.93
C PHE A 91 -21.24 -18.35 -9.86
N SER A 92 -21.68 -19.16 -10.81
CA SER A 92 -20.77 -19.89 -11.70
C SER A 92 -20.14 -18.92 -12.70
N THR A 93 -18.91 -18.48 -12.41
CA THR A 93 -18.11 -17.58 -13.24
C THR A 93 -16.63 -17.94 -13.13
N SER A 94 -15.81 -17.38 -14.02
CA SER A 94 -14.35 -17.54 -13.96
C SER A 94 -13.79 -17.09 -12.60
N ARG A 95 -12.72 -17.75 -12.14
CA ARG A 95 -12.00 -17.34 -10.92
C ARG A 95 -11.40 -15.94 -11.01
N SER A 96 -11.20 -15.41 -12.22
CA SER A 96 -10.71 -14.05 -12.46
C SER A 96 -11.79 -12.97 -12.34
N THR A 97 -13.08 -13.33 -12.29
CA THR A 97 -14.20 -12.40 -12.22
C THR A 97 -14.43 -11.89 -10.80
N PHE A 98 -14.83 -10.62 -10.67
CA PHE A 98 -15.35 -10.08 -9.43
C PHE A 98 -16.36 -8.96 -9.68
N LEU A 99 -17.08 -8.58 -8.62
CA LEU A 99 -18.03 -7.48 -8.65
C LEU A 99 -17.33 -6.17 -8.23
N GLU A 100 -17.20 -5.25 -9.18
CA GLU A 100 -16.71 -3.90 -8.94
C GLU A 100 -17.89 -2.93 -8.74
N THR A 101 -17.74 -1.94 -7.86
CA THR A 101 -18.64 -0.78 -7.84
C THR A 101 -17.95 0.34 -8.60
N HIS A 102 -18.37 0.64 -9.84
CA HIS A 102 -17.83 1.78 -10.57
C HIS A 102 -18.25 3.09 -9.88
N HIS A 103 -17.36 3.63 -9.05
CA HIS A 103 -17.41 5.03 -8.62
C HIS A 103 -16.26 5.78 -9.29
N LYS A 104 -16.34 5.91 -10.61
CA LYS A 104 -15.58 6.93 -11.34
C LYS A 104 -16.29 8.27 -11.09
N VAL A 105 -15.87 9.03 -10.09
CA VAL A 105 -16.08 10.48 -10.12
C VAL A 105 -15.12 11.01 -11.18
N GLN A 106 -15.62 11.07 -12.40
CA GLN A 106 -14.96 11.71 -13.52
C GLN A 106 -14.97 13.22 -13.25
N MET A 107 -13.96 13.75 -12.55
CA MET A 107 -13.62 15.16 -12.72
C MET A 107 -12.93 15.29 -14.07
N LYS A 108 -13.71 15.70 -15.09
CA LYS A 108 -13.16 16.29 -16.31
C LYS A 108 -12.69 17.72 -15.99
N PRO A 109 -11.64 18.20 -16.68
CA PRO A 109 -11.17 19.58 -16.56
C PRO A 109 -12.25 20.59 -16.98
#